data_AF-A0A382SZM5-F1
#
_entry.id   AF-A0A382SZM5-F1
#
_cell.length_a   1.000
_cell.length_b   1.000
_cell.length_c   1.000
_cell.angle_alpha   90.00
_cell.angle_beta   90.00
_cell.angle_gamma   90.00
#
_symmetry.space_group_name_H-M   'P 1'
#
loop_
_entity.id
_entity.type
_entity.pdbx_description
1 polymer ?
#
loop_
_entity_poly.entity_id
_entity_poly.type
_entity_poly.pdbx_seq_one_letter_code
_entity_poly.pdbx_strand_id
1 'polypeptide(L)'
;MKTYEDLAGDGGSNIIEQVEALGEKLRARLDRIKYKVALMSGKGGVGKSSLTANVAACLVDKGHSVGILDADLNGPSICHLLGVKNSHKLTIDDRGVQPGTGSHSIKLMSMDMLLSNPDSPVMWTEEPDATAVWVSTMESTALRELVADTDWGDLDFLLIDMPPGSDRIDNIRSLIPELAGVVEITIPSLLS
;
A
#
# COMPACT_ATOMS: atom_id res chain seq x y z
N MET A 1 -2.94 -44.23 10.19
CA MET A 1 -2.21 -42.94 10.09
C MET A 1 -2.28 -42.55 8.63
N LYS A 2 -3.03 -41.49 8.29
CA LYS A 2 -3.15 -41.02 6.90
C LYS A 2 -1.86 -40.28 6.53
N THR A 3 -1.34 -40.57 5.34
CA THR A 3 -0.15 -39.91 4.77
C THR A 3 -0.57 -38.68 3.97
N TYR A 4 0.36 -37.74 3.72
CA TYR A 4 0.11 -36.50 2.98
C TYR A 4 -0.50 -36.74 1.57
N GLU A 5 -0.26 -37.92 0.99
CA GLU A 5 -0.80 -38.35 -0.31
C GLU A 5 -2.29 -38.76 -0.24
N ASP A 6 -2.87 -38.94 0.95
CA ASP A 6 -4.28 -39.29 1.15
C ASP A 6 -5.21 -38.07 1.27
N LEU A 7 -4.65 -36.84 1.17
CA LEU A 7 -5.41 -35.60 1.12
C LEU A 7 -5.76 -35.27 -0.34
N ALA A 8 -6.93 -35.74 -0.80
CA ALA A 8 -7.50 -35.28 -2.06
C ALA A 8 -8.05 -33.86 -1.87
N GLY A 9 -7.33 -32.85 -2.36
CA GLY A 9 -7.72 -31.43 -2.34
C GLY A 9 -7.01 -30.61 -1.26
N ASP A 10 -7.21 -29.29 -1.27
CA ASP A 10 -6.54 -28.31 -0.38
C ASP A 10 -6.99 -28.39 1.10
N GLY A 11 -7.63 -29.48 1.52
CA GLY A 11 -8.19 -29.61 2.87
C GLY A 11 -9.46 -28.78 3.11
N GLY A 12 -10.10 -28.25 2.06
CA GLY A 12 -11.33 -27.44 2.16
C GLY A 12 -11.06 -25.97 2.45
N SER A 13 -9.84 -25.50 2.17
CA SER A 13 -9.42 -24.13 2.46
C SER A 13 -9.68 -23.15 1.30
N ASN A 14 -10.06 -23.64 0.12
CA ASN A 14 -10.34 -22.88 -1.11
C ASN A 14 -9.30 -21.78 -1.39
N ILE A 15 -8.02 -22.06 -1.12
CA ILE A 15 -6.95 -21.05 -1.18
C ILE A 15 -6.80 -20.51 -2.60
N ILE A 16 -6.90 -21.37 -3.61
CA ILE A 16 -6.79 -20.98 -5.02
C ILE A 16 -7.92 -20.03 -5.40
N GLU A 17 -9.16 -20.37 -5.05
CA GLU A 17 -10.33 -19.51 -5.33
C GLU A 17 -10.23 -18.16 -4.61
N GLN A 18 -9.74 -18.14 -3.36
CA GLN A 18 -9.53 -16.89 -2.62
C GLN A 18 -8.47 -15.99 -3.29
N VAL A 19 -7.37 -16.57 -3.77
CA VAL A 19 -6.31 -15.84 -4.47
C VAL A 19 -6.82 -15.28 -5.81
N GLU A 20 -7.60 -16.06 -6.55
CA GLU A 20 -8.23 -15.63 -7.80
C GLU A 20 -9.23 -14.49 -7.56
N ALA A 21 -10.14 -14.65 -6.58
CA ALA A 21 -11.12 -13.63 -6.22
C ALA A 21 -10.46 -12.31 -5.76
N LEU A 22 -9.38 -12.40 -4.97
CA LEU A 22 -8.60 -11.23 -4.57
C LEU A 22 -7.92 -10.56 -5.77
N GLY A 23 -7.40 -11.36 -6.71
CA GLY A 23 -6.82 -10.85 -7.95
C GLY A 23 -7.83 -10.12 -8.84
N GLU A 24 -9.04 -10.67 -8.99
CA GLU A 24 -10.12 -10.02 -9.73
C GLU A 24 -10.58 -8.73 -9.04
N LYS A 25 -10.75 -8.76 -7.72
CA LYS A 25 -11.10 -7.57 -6.92
C LYS A 25 -10.06 -6.47 -7.08
N LEU A 26 -8.79 -6.82 -6.94
CA LEU A 26 -7.67 -5.89 -7.13
C LEU A 26 -7.72 -5.24 -8.51
N ARG A 27 -7.88 -6.04 -9.57
CA ARG A 27 -7.97 -5.54 -10.94
C ARG A 27 -9.16 -4.60 -11.12
N ALA A 28 -10.34 -4.98 -10.63
CA ALA A 28 -11.53 -4.14 -10.70
C ALA A 28 -11.37 -2.79 -9.98
N ARG A 29 -10.60 -2.75 -8.88
CA ARG A 29 -10.24 -1.48 -8.21
C ARG A 29 -9.30 -0.64 -9.07
N LEU A 30 -8.23 -1.25 -9.56
CA LEU A 30 -7.19 -0.55 -10.31
C LEU A 30 -7.65 -0.06 -11.69
N ASP A 31 -8.66 -0.71 -12.29
CA ASP A 31 -9.26 -0.31 -13.57
C ASP A 31 -9.99 1.04 -13.49
N ARG A 32 -10.41 1.46 -12.29
CA ARG A 32 -11.05 2.77 -12.04
C ARG A 32 -10.04 3.91 -11.86
N ILE A 33 -8.75 3.59 -11.92
CA ILE A 33 -7.65 4.52 -11.66
C ILE A 33 -6.85 4.71 -12.95
N LYS A 34 -6.83 5.94 -13.47
CA LYS A 34 -6.21 6.22 -14.78
C LYS A 34 -4.69 6.06 -14.75
N TYR A 35 -4.02 6.63 -13.74
CA TYR A 35 -2.56 6.58 -13.61
C TYR A 35 -2.15 6.08 -12.23
N LYS A 36 -1.34 5.03 -12.19
CA LYS A 36 -0.73 4.48 -10.98
C LYS A 36 0.76 4.77 -11.02
N VAL A 37 1.27 5.53 -10.05
CA VAL A 37 2.65 6.01 -10.03
C VAL A 37 3.30 5.62 -8.71
N ALA A 38 4.39 4.85 -8.78
CA ALA A 38 5.15 4.49 -7.60
C ALA A 38 6.24 5.52 -7.32
N LEU A 39 6.33 6.00 -6.09
CA LEU A 39 7.38 6.89 -5.61
C LEU A 39 8.31 6.10 -4.70
N MET A 40 9.61 6.12 -5.02
CA MET A 40 10.61 5.30 -4.34
C MET A 40 11.87 6.08 -4.00
N SER A 41 12.72 5.49 -3.18
CA SER A 41 14.01 6.07 -2.80
C SER A 41 15.02 5.00 -2.43
N GLY A 42 16.28 5.18 -2.79
CA GLY A 42 17.35 4.25 -2.41
C GLY A 42 17.65 4.18 -0.92
N LYS A 43 17.26 5.20 -0.12
CA LYS A 43 17.48 5.24 1.33
C LYS A 43 16.39 6.04 2.05
N GLY A 44 16.23 5.81 3.34
CA GLY A 44 15.35 6.59 4.21
C GLY A 44 15.81 8.05 4.35
N GLY A 45 14.87 8.95 4.67
CA GLY A 45 15.17 10.34 5.01
C GLY A 45 15.44 11.28 3.82
N VAL A 46 15.24 10.83 2.57
CA VAL A 46 15.41 11.70 1.38
C VAL A 46 14.24 12.65 1.12
N GLY A 47 13.17 12.57 1.91
CA GLY A 47 11.96 13.38 1.72
C GLY A 47 10.93 12.79 0.75
N LYS A 48 11.00 11.47 0.47
CA LYS A 48 10.09 10.73 -0.41
C LYS A 48 8.61 11.02 -0.10
N SER A 49 8.15 10.69 1.10
CA SER A 49 6.75 10.85 1.51
C SER A 49 6.29 12.30 1.51
N SER A 50 7.17 13.23 1.89
CA SER A 50 6.90 14.67 1.77
C SER A 50 6.69 15.09 0.32
N LEU A 51 7.53 14.61 -0.60
CA LEU A 51 7.36 14.88 -2.03
C LEU A 51 6.07 14.23 -2.56
N THR A 52 5.75 13.00 -2.15
CA THR A 52 4.50 12.31 -2.49
C THR A 52 3.27 13.17 -2.12
N ALA A 53 3.22 13.67 -0.89
CA ALA A 53 2.12 14.52 -0.41
C ALA A 53 2.02 15.86 -1.19
N ASN A 54 3.15 16.49 -1.48
CA ASN A 54 3.17 17.76 -2.24
C ASN A 54 2.79 17.57 -3.71
N VAL A 55 3.25 16.50 -4.35
CA VAL A 55 2.85 16.14 -5.72
C VAL A 55 1.35 15.89 -5.77
N ALA A 56 0.79 15.17 -4.79
CA ALA A 56 -0.66 14.98 -4.71
C ALA A 56 -1.42 16.30 -4.60
N ALA A 57 -0.98 17.21 -3.72
CA ALA A 57 -1.58 18.54 -3.60
C ALA A 57 -1.51 19.32 -4.92
N CYS A 58 -0.37 19.32 -5.61
CA CYS A 58 -0.22 19.97 -6.92
C CYS A 58 -1.12 19.36 -8.01
N LEU A 59 -1.36 18.05 -7.98
CA LEU A 59 -2.28 17.38 -8.91
C LEU A 59 -3.74 17.75 -8.61
N VAL A 60 -4.11 17.81 -7.33
CA VAL A 60 -5.44 18.30 -6.92
C VAL A 60 -5.65 19.76 -7.33
N ASP A 61 -4.65 20.64 -7.14
CA ASP A 61 -4.72 22.03 -7.56
C ASP A 61 -4.91 22.19 -9.09
N LYS A 62 -4.48 21.19 -9.86
CA LYS A 62 -4.71 21.11 -11.32
C LYS A 62 -6.09 20.52 -11.68
N GLY A 63 -6.91 20.20 -10.70
CA GLY A 63 -8.26 19.67 -10.88
C GLY A 63 -8.33 18.14 -11.01
N HIS A 64 -7.28 17.41 -10.62
CA HIS A 64 -7.28 15.95 -10.67
C HIS A 64 -7.81 15.32 -9.38
N SER A 65 -8.47 14.18 -9.52
CA SER A 65 -8.83 13.29 -8.41
C SER A 65 -7.63 12.43 -8.03
N VAL A 66 -7.21 12.49 -6.75
CA VAL A 66 -5.95 11.89 -6.30
C VAL A 66 -6.15 11.02 -5.06
N GLY A 67 -5.56 9.83 -5.09
CA GLY A 67 -5.35 8.97 -3.93
C GLY A 67 -3.86 8.79 -3.62
N ILE A 68 -3.53 8.61 -2.34
CA ILE A 68 -2.23 8.15 -1.88
C ILE A 68 -2.41 6.81 -1.15
N LEU A 69 -1.65 5.81 -1.57
CA LEU A 69 -1.41 4.58 -0.83
C LEU A 69 -0.05 4.69 -0.13
N ASP A 70 -0.05 4.69 1.19
CA ASP A 70 1.16 4.60 2.00
C ASP A 70 1.54 3.13 2.16
N ALA A 71 2.56 2.70 1.41
CA ALA A 71 3.06 1.34 1.44
C ALA A 71 4.24 1.20 2.42
N ASP A 72 4.66 2.27 3.11
CA ASP A 72 5.70 2.21 4.14
C ASP A 72 5.09 1.77 5.47
N LEU A 73 5.06 0.46 5.62
CA LEU A 73 4.50 -0.26 6.76
C LEU A 73 5.25 -0.03 8.08
N ASN A 74 6.54 0.31 8.00
CA ASN A 74 7.43 0.41 9.16
C ASN A 74 7.63 1.85 9.62
N GLY A 75 7.39 2.83 8.74
CA GLY A 75 7.48 4.25 9.07
C GLY A 75 6.44 5.08 8.32
N PRO A 76 5.14 4.78 8.47
CA PRO A 76 4.09 5.50 7.76
C PRO A 76 4.12 6.97 8.16
N SER A 77 4.03 7.86 7.18
CA SER A 77 4.14 9.31 7.42
C SER A 77 3.12 10.13 6.66
N ILE A 78 2.42 9.53 5.69
CA ILE A 78 1.46 10.25 4.84
C ILE A 78 0.26 10.75 5.65
N CYS A 79 -0.25 9.96 6.61
CA CYS A 79 -1.35 10.38 7.49
C CYS A 79 -1.04 11.72 8.17
N HIS A 80 0.13 11.79 8.82
CA HIS A 80 0.60 12.99 9.49
C HIS A 80 0.78 14.16 8.51
N LEU A 81 1.43 13.92 7.37
CA LEU A 81 1.68 14.95 6.34
C LEU A 81 0.40 15.55 5.76
N LEU A 82 -0.67 14.74 5.64
CA LEU A 82 -1.96 15.19 5.15
C LEU A 82 -2.90 15.69 6.25
N GLY A 83 -2.46 15.71 7.52
CA GLY A 83 -3.25 16.17 8.66
C GLY A 83 -4.36 15.20 9.08
N VAL A 84 -4.27 13.92 8.70
CA VAL A 84 -5.19 12.86 9.14
C VAL A 84 -4.71 12.37 10.49
N LYS A 85 -5.51 12.58 11.53
CA LYS A 85 -5.23 12.09 12.87
C LYS A 85 -5.43 10.58 12.94
N ASN A 86 -4.60 9.87 13.70
CA ASN A 86 -4.68 8.42 13.91
C ASN A 86 -6.01 7.96 14.55
N SER A 87 -6.81 8.88 15.08
CA SER A 87 -8.18 8.62 15.54
C SER A 87 -9.19 8.49 14.39
N HIS A 88 -8.77 8.62 13.13
CA HIS A 88 -9.65 8.50 11.97
C HIS A 88 -10.05 7.04 11.78
N LYS A 89 -11.22 6.69 12.29
CA LYS A 89 -11.76 5.35 12.15
C LYS A 89 -12.13 5.11 10.69
N LEU A 90 -11.49 4.12 10.08
CA LEU A 90 -11.92 3.59 8.80
C LEU A 90 -13.37 3.10 8.92
N THR A 91 -14.17 3.43 7.91
CA THR A 91 -15.54 2.95 7.80
C THR A 91 -15.60 1.90 6.70
N ILE A 92 -16.47 0.92 6.87
CA ILE A 92 -16.64 -0.17 5.91
C ILE A 92 -18.10 -0.14 5.47
N ASP A 93 -18.33 -0.12 4.17
CA ASP A 93 -19.64 -0.29 3.55
C ASP A 93 -19.62 -1.48 2.58
N ASP A 94 -20.73 -1.70 1.87
CA ASP A 94 -20.86 -2.80 0.90
C ASP A 94 -19.84 -2.71 -0.25
N ARG A 95 -19.23 -1.53 -0.47
CA ARG A 95 -18.19 -1.30 -1.48
C ARG A 95 -16.79 -1.47 -0.92
N GLY A 96 -16.61 -1.70 0.37
CA GLY A 96 -15.30 -1.94 1.00
C GLY A 96 -14.91 -0.88 2.02
N VAL A 97 -13.62 -0.80 2.29
CA VAL A 97 -13.03 0.14 3.24
C VAL A 97 -13.00 1.53 2.61
N GLN A 98 -13.66 2.50 3.22
CA GLN A 98 -13.64 3.87 2.75
C GLN A 98 -12.28 4.51 3.08
N PRO A 99 -11.58 5.09 2.10
CA PRO A 99 -10.29 5.72 2.35
C PRO A 99 -10.47 6.93 3.26
N GLY A 100 -9.42 7.23 4.03
CA GLY A 100 -9.32 8.49 4.75
C GLY A 100 -9.33 9.66 3.77
N THR A 101 -9.75 10.82 4.27
CA THR A 101 -9.68 12.06 3.51
C THR A 101 -8.71 13.01 4.21
N GLY A 102 -7.57 13.22 3.55
CA GLY A 102 -6.56 14.18 3.98
C GLY A 102 -6.87 15.61 3.53
N SER A 103 -5.91 16.49 3.78
CA SER A 103 -5.91 17.85 3.25
C SER A 103 -6.14 17.87 1.73
N HIS A 104 -6.81 18.92 1.22
CA HIS A 104 -7.17 19.04 -0.20
C HIS A 104 -8.08 17.92 -0.73
N SER A 105 -8.81 17.21 0.14
CA SER A 105 -9.67 16.08 -0.24
C SER A 105 -8.92 14.90 -0.89
N ILE A 106 -7.61 14.79 -0.64
CA ILE A 106 -6.81 13.67 -1.12
C ILE A 106 -7.27 12.41 -0.40
N LYS A 107 -7.61 11.36 -1.16
CA LYS A 107 -7.94 10.06 -0.59
C LYS A 107 -6.66 9.38 -0.09
N LEU A 108 -6.73 8.72 1.05
CA LEU A 108 -5.58 8.14 1.71
C LEU A 108 -5.92 6.74 2.22
N MET A 109 -5.03 5.78 1.96
CA MET A 109 -4.98 4.53 2.71
C MET A 109 -3.56 4.31 3.23
N SER A 110 -3.44 4.01 4.51
CA SER A 110 -2.18 3.72 5.20
C SER A 110 -2.44 2.71 6.31
N MET A 111 -1.47 1.85 6.60
CA MET A 111 -1.57 0.98 7.78
C MET A 111 -1.67 1.77 9.09
N ASP A 112 -1.15 3.00 9.16
CA ASP A 112 -1.28 3.86 10.35
C ASP A 112 -2.75 4.13 10.72
N MET A 113 -3.67 4.01 9.75
CA MET A 113 -5.11 4.14 9.97
C MET A 113 -5.76 2.88 10.57
N LEU A 114 -5.10 1.73 10.46
CA LEU A 114 -5.55 0.45 11.01
C LEU A 114 -5.00 0.21 12.42
N LEU A 115 -3.97 0.95 12.82
CA LEU A 115 -3.38 0.84 14.15
C LEU A 115 -4.23 1.57 15.19
N SER A 116 -4.50 0.87 16.29
CA SER A 116 -5.26 1.43 17.42
C SER A 116 -4.43 2.44 18.25
N ASN A 117 -3.10 2.45 18.10
CA ASN A 117 -2.17 3.28 18.85
C ASN A 117 -1.03 3.81 17.94
N PRO A 118 -0.84 5.15 17.82
CA PRO A 118 0.20 5.79 16.99
C PRO A 118 1.64 5.33 17.27
N ASP A 119 1.94 5.01 18.53
CA ASP A 119 3.31 4.71 18.98
C ASP A 119 3.62 3.21 19.01
N SER A 120 2.69 2.37 18.53
CA SER A 120 2.91 0.92 18.48
C SER A 120 3.52 0.55 17.13
N PRO A 121 4.81 0.16 17.08
CA PRO A 121 5.39 -0.35 15.84
C PRO A 121 4.57 -1.56 15.38
N VAL A 122 4.27 -1.62 14.07
CA VAL A 122 3.68 -2.83 13.49
C VAL A 122 4.76 -3.89 13.50
N MET A 123 4.79 -4.68 14.58
CA MET A 123 5.61 -5.88 14.63
C MET A 123 4.92 -6.91 13.74
N TRP A 124 5.39 -7.03 12.50
CA TRP A 124 4.89 -8.04 11.54
C TRP A 124 5.09 -9.47 12.05
N THR A 125 5.94 -9.66 13.07
CA THR A 125 6.22 -10.94 13.74
C THR A 125 6.52 -10.75 15.23
N GLU A 126 5.94 -11.61 16.08
CA GLU A 126 6.37 -11.80 17.49
C GLU A 126 7.54 -12.81 17.62
N GLU A 127 7.86 -13.51 16.53
CA GLU A 127 8.85 -14.58 16.45
C GLU A 127 10.27 -14.03 16.21
N PRO A 128 11.26 -14.32 17.08
CA PRO A 128 12.65 -13.87 16.93
C PRO A 128 13.35 -14.36 15.66
N ASP A 129 12.85 -15.43 15.04
CA ASP A 129 13.48 -16.15 13.94
C ASP A 129 12.83 -15.89 12.56
N ALA A 130 11.94 -14.89 12.49
CA ALA A 130 11.28 -14.52 11.25
C ALA A 130 12.30 -14.17 10.14
N THR A 131 12.28 -14.94 9.06
CA THR A 131 13.18 -14.69 7.92
C THR A 131 12.72 -13.47 7.14
N ALA A 132 13.65 -12.70 6.56
CA ALA A 132 13.33 -11.54 5.70
C ALA A 132 12.33 -11.85 4.57
N VAL A 133 12.33 -13.08 4.05
CA VAL A 133 11.39 -13.56 3.03
C VAL A 133 9.94 -13.60 3.54
N TRP A 134 9.74 -14.05 4.79
CA TRP A 134 8.40 -14.10 5.40
C TRP A 134 7.82 -12.71 5.61
N VAL A 135 8.63 -11.78 6.13
CA VAL A 135 8.23 -10.37 6.30
C VAL A 135 7.86 -9.76 4.94
N SER A 136 8.71 -9.92 3.93
CA SER A 136 8.42 -9.40 2.58
C SER A 136 7.14 -9.99 1.96
N THR A 137 6.81 -11.25 2.27
CA THR A 137 5.58 -11.88 1.78
C THR A 137 4.35 -11.28 2.46
N MET A 138 4.41 -11.09 3.79
CA MET A 138 3.33 -10.46 4.55
C MET A 138 3.12 -9.00 4.14
N GLU A 139 4.20 -8.22 3.96
CA GLU A 139 4.14 -6.85 3.45
C GLU A 139 3.42 -6.79 2.10
N SER A 140 3.73 -7.73 1.19
CA SER A 140 3.13 -7.79 -0.14
C SER A 140 1.65 -8.17 -0.10
N THR A 141 1.28 -9.11 0.77
CA THR A 141 -0.12 -9.50 0.99
C THR A 141 -0.93 -8.36 1.58
N ALA A 142 -0.41 -7.72 2.63
CA ALA A 142 -1.07 -6.57 3.26
C ALA A 142 -1.28 -5.43 2.26
N LEU A 143 -0.26 -5.13 1.45
CA LEU A 143 -0.38 -4.11 0.40
C LEU A 143 -1.45 -4.49 -0.63
N ARG A 144 -1.51 -5.75 -1.05
CA ARG A 144 -2.52 -6.25 -1.98
C ARG A 144 -3.93 -6.06 -1.42
N GLU A 145 -4.14 -6.45 -0.17
CA GLU A 145 -5.43 -6.32 0.52
C GLU A 145 -5.83 -4.85 0.68
N LEU A 146 -4.92 -3.98 1.12
CA LEU A 146 -5.17 -2.54 1.24
C LEU A 146 -5.65 -1.94 -0.08
N VAL A 147 -5.02 -2.28 -1.20
CA VAL A 147 -5.45 -1.76 -2.51
C VAL A 147 -6.81 -2.34 -2.92
N ALA A 148 -6.99 -3.65 -2.79
CA ALA A 148 -8.19 -4.35 -3.25
C ALA A 148 -9.44 -4.01 -2.43
N ASP A 149 -9.28 -3.80 -1.13
CA ASP A 149 -10.37 -3.56 -0.19
C ASP A 149 -10.75 -2.09 -0.09
N THR A 150 -9.85 -1.18 -0.44
CA THR A 150 -10.15 0.26 -0.39
C THR A 150 -11.07 0.69 -1.53
N ASP A 151 -12.16 1.36 -1.19
CA ASP A 151 -13.05 2.01 -2.16
C ASP A 151 -12.49 3.35 -2.63
N TRP A 152 -11.51 3.28 -3.52
CA TRP A 152 -10.91 4.47 -4.14
C TRP A 152 -11.89 5.30 -4.98
N GLY A 153 -13.02 4.72 -5.41
CA GLY A 153 -13.87 5.31 -6.44
C GLY A 153 -13.11 5.49 -7.76
N ASP A 154 -13.50 6.50 -8.54
CA ASP A 154 -12.76 6.88 -9.75
C ASP A 154 -11.65 7.88 -9.40
N LEU A 155 -10.44 7.62 -9.88
CA LEU A 155 -9.26 8.47 -9.65
C LEU A 155 -8.52 8.73 -10.96
N ASP A 156 -8.00 9.95 -11.10
CA ASP A 156 -7.02 10.25 -12.14
C ASP A 156 -5.65 9.70 -11.74
N PHE A 157 -5.25 9.85 -10.48
CA PHE A 157 -3.95 9.42 -9.99
C PHE A 157 -4.06 8.63 -8.68
N LEU A 158 -3.38 7.49 -8.63
CA LEU A 158 -2.99 6.82 -7.38
C LEU A 158 -1.47 6.91 -7.25
N LEU A 159 -1.02 7.65 -6.25
CA LEU A 159 0.39 7.74 -5.87
C LEU A 159 0.68 6.67 -4.82
N ILE A 160 1.73 5.88 -5.02
CA ILE A 160 2.11 4.79 -4.12
C ILE A 160 3.42 5.17 -3.47
N ASP A 161 3.38 5.48 -2.18
CA ASP A 161 4.56 5.84 -1.38
C ASP A 161 5.26 4.56 -0.91
N MET A 162 6.28 4.12 -1.64
CA MET A 162 6.96 2.84 -1.38
C MET A 162 7.84 2.91 -0.12
N PRO A 163 8.11 1.81 0.59
CA PRO A 163 9.18 1.76 1.58
C PRO A 163 10.55 2.19 1.00
N PRO A 164 11.50 2.62 1.83
CA PRO A 164 12.86 2.87 1.37
C PRO A 164 13.52 1.58 0.87
N GLY A 165 14.30 1.68 -0.22
CA GLY A 165 14.92 0.56 -0.91
C GLY A 165 14.42 0.45 -2.35
N SER A 166 15.35 0.20 -3.28
CA SER A 166 15.05 0.01 -4.70
C SER A 166 14.77 -1.45 -5.08
N ASP A 167 14.91 -2.38 -4.13
CA ASP A 167 14.67 -3.82 -4.30
C ASP A 167 13.17 -4.17 -4.36
N ARG A 168 12.28 -3.22 -4.03
CA ARG A 168 10.83 -3.43 -3.97
C ARG A 168 10.08 -3.16 -5.31
N ILE A 169 10.79 -2.79 -6.37
CA ILE A 169 10.19 -2.43 -7.67
C ILE A 169 9.47 -3.62 -8.31
N ASP A 170 10.10 -4.80 -8.29
CA ASP A 170 9.52 -5.99 -8.91
C ASP A 170 8.26 -6.44 -8.17
N ASN A 171 8.21 -6.25 -6.85
CA ASN A 171 7.03 -6.55 -6.02
C ASN A 171 5.85 -5.65 -6.43
N ILE A 172 6.06 -4.33 -6.54
CA ILE A 172 4.96 -3.44 -6.92
C ILE A 172 4.53 -3.63 -8.37
N ARG A 173 5.46 -3.94 -9.28
CA ARG A 173 5.13 -4.25 -10.68
C ARG A 173 4.35 -5.55 -10.81
N SER A 174 4.64 -6.54 -9.97
CA SER A 174 3.88 -7.80 -9.91
C SER A 174 2.48 -7.57 -9.34
N LEU A 175 2.32 -6.63 -8.40
CA LEU A 175 1.04 -6.27 -7.83
C LEU A 175 0.18 -5.41 -8.77
N ILE A 176 0.80 -4.45 -9.46
CA ILE A 176 0.14 -3.47 -10.34
C ILE A 176 0.85 -3.49 -11.70
N PRO A 177 0.55 -4.47 -12.56
CA PRO A 177 1.23 -4.64 -13.85
C PRO A 177 1.13 -3.42 -14.78
N GLU A 178 0.04 -2.66 -14.68
CA GLU A 178 -0.26 -1.48 -15.48
C GLU A 178 0.14 -0.16 -14.80
N LEU A 179 1.19 -0.21 -13.98
CA LEU A 179 1.90 0.96 -13.45
C LEU A 179 2.27 1.93 -14.59
N ALA A 180 1.85 3.19 -14.47
CA ALA A 180 2.14 4.23 -15.44
C ALA A 180 3.63 4.62 -15.43
N GLY A 181 4.28 4.49 -14.28
CA GLY A 181 5.70 4.75 -14.15
C GLY A 181 6.16 4.81 -12.71
N VAL A 182 7.45 5.07 -12.57
CA VAL A 182 8.18 5.15 -11.30
C VAL A 182 8.87 6.51 -11.21
N VAL A 183 8.81 7.12 -10.04
CA VAL A 183 9.56 8.33 -9.69
C VAL A 183 10.55 7.98 -8.57
N GLU A 184 11.85 7.99 -8.90
CA GLU A 184 12.91 7.80 -7.91
C GLU A 184 13.31 9.14 -7.30
N ILE A 185 13.30 9.18 -5.96
CA ILE A 185 13.54 10.37 -5.16
C ILE A 185 14.86 10.16 -4.43
N THR A 186 15.74 11.15 -4.58
CA THR A 186 17.08 11.12 -4.02
C THR A 186 17.52 12.52 -3.61
N ILE A 187 18.61 12.57 -2.88
CA ILE A 187 19.30 13.80 -2.52
C ILE A 187 20.75 13.69 -2.99
N PRO A 188 21.41 14.79 -3.37
CA PRO A 188 22.85 14.80 -3.52
C PRO A 188 23.48 14.45 -2.17
N SER A 189 24.06 13.26 -2.06
CA SER A 189 24.84 12.85 -0.89
C SER A 189 26.28 12.60 -1.26
N LEU A 190 27.19 12.92 -0.32
CA LEU A 190 28.59 12.54 -0.43
C LEU A 190 28.67 11.02 -0.57
N LEU A 191 29.48 10.56 -1.53
CA LEU A 191 29.84 9.15 -1.66
C LEU A 191 30.57 8.74 -0.37
N SER A 192 29.97 7.84 0.40
CA SER A 192 30.62 7.15 1.53
C SER A 192 31.32 5.90 1.03
#